data_AF-A0A6L5E3H2-F1
#
_entry.id   AF-A0A6L5E3H2-F1
#
_cell.length_a   1.000
_cell.length_b   1.000
_cell.length_c   1.000
_cell.angle_alpha   90.00
_cell.angle_beta   90.00
_cell.angle_gamma   90.00
#
_symmetry.space_group_name_H-M   'P 1'
#
loop_
_entity.id
_entity.type
_entity.pdbx_description
1 polymer ?
#
loop_
_entity_poly.entity_id
_entity_poly.type
_entity_poly.pdbx_seq_one_letter_code
_entity_poly.pdbx_strand_id
1 'polypeptide(L)'
;MKTLQLSLILSLLLLVKYSYSQTPVGLHYDINGKAIHGYFDPLSYAPEKKLIKTIFSDSYEKGHYYDSIGNKVEGLIQFENKKIYFKEKSSSDSILFTPDKVKNFVIGVDSFFVAQHFYLRGLLYKKPEYVKFLYEYNGNIFAKHYKFSEGLSFQMTGNQSIKESYMVKEKDQMILDHFPNTRKFKEKALKYFGHLPHIKNKISSKEYKADDMLAIIKYAEYDSKFHKSEPIYFDAYWQEVRNTAKAKYHALIANRQDSIWTFDYYQDSVKLYSVNYSAFYPNIKNGEFTAYYSNGTVRHIIDYKNNKAKSEKTFDKKGNLQVYYQHYKRKIASSSKFIVKTIYHSVMDSLGNNILNKGTEQSIDVYDEFQKLNYTHKYKNRELVSSYRLMGKDTVYQITNPSYHFKISQIQKSFNYYLAEKKFEKALSVNAQGIVMVSIILDKKGNIVKKKLLSRQHPEIDECVLDFLRSGFPTSTMAKANFKAYKHNKRKQFCEFVLPLDFSIIRFYRQPVNYNHFNHWNHLHRWNWEQQQLQMHKHIQQTIKNLPPPPTVKFNRNF
;
A
#
# COMPACT_ATOMS: atom_id res chain seq x y z
N MET A 1 -29.84 35.16 -0.69
CA MET A 1 -29.49 33.98 0.14
C MET A 1 -29.58 32.64 -0.59
N LYS A 2 -30.61 32.37 -1.42
CA LYS A 2 -30.75 31.07 -2.13
C LYS A 2 -29.59 30.72 -3.08
N THR A 3 -29.00 31.70 -3.77
CA THR A 3 -27.86 31.50 -4.69
C THR A 3 -26.56 31.12 -3.98
N LEU A 4 -26.31 31.69 -2.79
CA LEU A 4 -25.11 31.39 -2.00
C LEU A 4 -25.15 29.98 -1.39
N GLN A 5 -26.33 29.54 -0.96
CA GLN A 5 -26.55 28.16 -0.48
C GLN A 5 -26.40 27.14 -1.61
N LEU A 6 -26.89 27.45 -2.82
CA LEU A 6 -26.74 26.55 -3.97
C LEU A 6 -25.27 26.42 -4.40
N SER A 7 -24.50 27.52 -4.44
CA SER A 7 -23.07 27.44 -4.74
C SER A 7 -22.29 26.69 -3.66
N LEU A 8 -22.64 26.85 -2.38
CA LEU A 8 -22.03 26.11 -1.27
C LEU A 8 -22.35 24.61 -1.36
N ILE A 9 -23.59 24.24 -1.66
CA ILE A 9 -24.00 22.84 -1.84
C ILE A 9 -23.34 22.24 -3.08
N LEU A 10 -23.26 22.98 -4.20
CA LEU A 10 -22.63 22.50 -5.43
C LEU A 10 -21.11 22.34 -5.26
N SER A 11 -20.46 23.27 -4.55
CA SER A 11 -19.04 23.14 -4.18
C SER A 11 -18.80 22.01 -3.19
N LEU A 12 -19.67 21.79 -2.19
CA LEU A 12 -19.61 20.61 -1.32
C LEU A 12 -19.82 19.30 -2.10
N LEU A 13 -20.76 19.26 -3.04
CA LEU A 13 -21.01 18.09 -3.90
C LEU A 13 -19.84 17.80 -4.86
N LEU A 14 -19.15 18.84 -5.33
CA LEU A 14 -17.94 18.72 -6.15
C LEU A 14 -16.71 18.30 -5.33
N LEU A 15 -16.68 18.60 -4.02
CA LEU A 15 -15.57 18.22 -3.13
C LEU A 15 -15.59 16.74 -2.69
N VAL A 16 -16.72 16.03 -2.84
CA VAL A 16 -16.88 14.65 -2.32
C VAL A 16 -16.48 13.54 -3.33
N LYS A 17 -16.12 13.87 -4.59
CA LYS A 17 -15.89 12.86 -5.66
C LYS A 17 -14.43 12.47 -5.95
N TYR A 18 -13.46 12.74 -5.06
CA TYR A 18 -12.04 12.59 -5.40
C TYR A 18 -11.36 11.24 -5.07
N SER A 19 -12.11 10.16 -4.82
CA SER A 19 -11.52 8.82 -4.75
C SER A 19 -12.15 7.97 -5.85
N TYR A 20 -11.50 7.96 -7.01
CA TYR A 20 -11.81 7.01 -8.07
C TYR A 20 -10.96 5.76 -7.83
N SER A 21 -11.61 4.63 -7.61
CA SER A 21 -10.99 3.30 -7.68
C SER A 21 -10.14 3.15 -8.94
N GLN A 22 -10.62 3.70 -10.06
CA GLN A 22 -9.92 3.78 -11.33
C GLN A 22 -9.68 5.26 -11.68
N THR A 23 -8.52 5.80 -11.32
CA THR A 23 -8.23 7.22 -11.58
C THR A 23 -7.75 7.41 -13.02
N PRO A 24 -8.41 8.23 -13.86
CA PRO A 24 -7.93 8.52 -15.21
C PRO A 24 -6.65 9.36 -15.13
N VAL A 25 -5.57 8.86 -15.75
CA VAL A 25 -4.23 9.46 -15.70
C VAL A 25 -3.58 9.64 -17.06
N GLY A 26 -4.13 9.02 -18.10
CA GLY A 26 -3.55 9.06 -19.45
C GLY A 26 -2.55 7.94 -19.73
N LEU A 27 -1.94 8.00 -20.90
CA LEU A 27 -0.97 7.05 -21.40
C LEU A 27 0.43 7.43 -20.92
N HIS A 28 0.99 6.61 -20.04
CA HIS A 28 2.28 6.87 -19.43
C HIS A 28 3.13 5.62 -19.29
N TYR A 29 4.41 5.84 -19.01
CA TYR A 29 5.31 4.81 -18.49
C TYR A 29 5.90 5.28 -17.18
N ASP A 30 5.91 4.40 -16.18
CA ASP A 30 6.57 4.68 -14.92
C ASP A 30 8.11 4.55 -15.02
N ILE A 31 8.81 4.87 -13.95
CA ILE A 31 10.27 4.70 -13.85
C ILE A 31 10.75 3.24 -13.97
N ASN A 32 9.85 2.27 -13.96
CA ASN A 32 10.10 0.84 -14.17
C ASN A 32 9.85 0.42 -15.63
N GLY A 33 9.50 1.35 -16.52
CA GLY A 33 9.10 1.04 -17.88
C GLY A 33 7.79 0.26 -17.98
N LYS A 34 6.97 0.28 -16.92
CA LYS A 34 5.63 -0.30 -16.92
C LYS A 34 4.66 0.70 -17.53
N ALA A 35 3.91 0.25 -18.53
CA ALA A 35 2.87 1.06 -19.16
C ALA A 35 1.69 1.27 -18.20
N ILE A 36 1.10 2.46 -18.29
CA ILE A 36 -0.14 2.87 -17.63
C ILE A 36 -1.11 3.24 -18.76
N HIS A 37 -2.10 2.38 -19.00
CA HIS A 37 -3.01 2.47 -20.14
C HIS A 37 -4.25 3.28 -19.79
N GLY A 38 -4.07 4.59 -19.58
CA GLY A 38 -5.17 5.53 -19.35
C GLY A 38 -5.62 5.65 -17.90
N TYR A 39 -5.55 4.57 -17.11
CA TYR A 39 -6.05 4.54 -15.72
C TYR A 39 -5.03 4.02 -14.72
N PHE A 40 -5.10 4.56 -13.51
CA PHE A 40 -4.43 4.07 -12.32
C PHE A 40 -5.38 3.19 -11.50
N ASP A 41 -4.96 1.95 -11.28
CA ASP A 41 -5.68 0.92 -10.55
C ASP A 41 -4.91 0.51 -9.29
N PRO A 42 -5.32 0.96 -8.08
CA PRO A 42 -4.61 0.64 -6.83
C PRO A 42 -4.48 -0.86 -6.57
N LEU A 43 -5.46 -1.67 -7.01
CA LEU A 43 -5.44 -3.11 -6.80
C LEU A 43 -4.43 -3.85 -7.69
N SER A 44 -4.11 -3.37 -8.90
CA SER A 44 -3.19 -4.05 -9.83
C SER A 44 -1.83 -3.37 -9.96
N TYR A 45 -1.74 -2.07 -9.64
CA TYR A 45 -0.52 -1.30 -9.77
C TYR A 45 0.43 -1.49 -8.58
N ALA A 46 1.47 -2.30 -8.79
CA ALA A 46 2.52 -2.57 -7.81
C ALA A 46 3.92 -2.30 -8.43
N PRO A 47 4.39 -1.04 -8.48
CA PRO A 47 5.67 -0.71 -9.08
C PRO A 47 6.83 -1.26 -8.25
N GLU A 48 7.89 -1.75 -8.91
CA GLU A 48 9.09 -2.29 -8.25
C GLU A 48 9.93 -1.18 -7.62
N LYS A 49 10.26 -0.15 -8.40
CA LYS A 49 10.92 1.07 -7.94
C LYS A 49 9.86 2.15 -7.72
N LYS A 50 9.94 2.79 -6.55
CA LYS A 50 9.07 3.87 -6.10
C LYS A 50 9.76 4.64 -4.96
N LEU A 51 9.33 5.88 -4.72
CA LEU A 51 9.67 6.53 -3.46
C LEU A 51 8.75 5.98 -2.38
N ILE A 52 9.28 5.74 -1.19
CA ILE A 52 8.54 5.14 -0.07
C ILE A 52 8.63 6.08 1.12
N LYS A 53 7.49 6.49 1.68
CA LYS A 53 7.41 7.05 3.02
C LYS A 53 6.61 6.09 3.88
N THR A 54 7.30 5.44 4.80
CA THR A 54 6.67 4.67 5.86
C THR A 54 6.53 5.56 7.09
N ILE A 55 5.31 5.76 7.54
CA ILE A 55 5.02 6.49 8.79
C ILE A 55 4.72 5.46 9.86
N PHE A 56 5.61 5.37 10.85
CA PHE A 56 5.35 4.67 12.09
C PHE A 56 4.57 5.63 12.98
N SER A 57 3.31 5.33 13.21
CA SER A 57 2.42 6.27 13.88
C SER A 57 1.85 5.66 15.15
N ASP A 58 2.30 6.25 16.26
CA ASP A 58 1.63 6.21 17.55
C ASP A 58 0.59 7.35 17.63
N SER A 59 0.38 8.11 16.55
CA SER A 59 -0.51 9.27 16.55
C SER A 59 -1.97 8.86 16.74
N TYR A 60 -2.72 9.78 17.34
CA TYR A 60 -4.16 9.72 17.51
C TYR A 60 -4.93 9.34 16.23
N GLU A 61 -5.84 8.40 16.38
CA GLU A 61 -6.80 7.95 15.36
C GLU A 61 -8.23 8.15 15.82
N LYS A 62 -9.14 8.38 14.87
CA LYS A 62 -10.58 8.41 15.19
C LYS A 62 -11.01 7.08 15.79
N GLY A 63 -11.68 7.15 16.93
CA GLY A 63 -12.13 5.99 17.67
C GLY A 63 -13.26 6.32 18.62
N HIS A 64 -13.76 5.30 19.29
CA HIS A 64 -14.75 5.45 20.34
C HIS A 64 -14.61 4.32 21.36
N TYR A 65 -15.20 4.53 22.53
CA TYR A 65 -15.42 3.49 23.53
C TYR A 65 -16.85 3.60 24.05
N TYR A 66 -17.27 2.63 24.86
CA TYR A 66 -18.52 2.69 25.58
C TYR A 66 -18.22 2.93 27.07
N ASP A 67 -18.83 3.95 27.65
CA ASP A 67 -18.69 4.26 29.07
C ASP A 67 -19.34 3.17 29.96
N SER A 68 -19.28 3.34 31.27
CA SER A 68 -19.83 2.36 32.22
C SER A 68 -21.35 2.19 32.16
N ILE A 69 -22.07 3.13 31.54
CA ILE A 69 -23.53 3.11 31.37
C ILE A 69 -23.89 2.63 29.95
N GLY A 70 -22.90 2.44 29.08
CA GLY A 70 -23.07 1.97 27.71
C GLY A 70 -23.23 3.08 26.69
N ASN A 71 -22.98 4.34 27.03
CA ASN A 71 -23.00 5.43 26.06
C ASN A 71 -21.74 5.40 25.20
N LYS A 72 -21.91 5.63 23.91
CA LYS A 72 -20.80 5.72 22.96
C LYS A 72 -20.13 7.08 23.05
N VAL A 73 -18.84 7.10 23.40
CA VAL A 73 -18.04 8.32 23.49
C VAL A 73 -17.06 8.37 22.32
N GLU A 74 -17.27 9.31 21.40
CA GLU A 74 -16.45 9.51 20.20
C GLU A 74 -15.25 10.41 20.49
N GLY A 75 -14.08 10.05 19.97
CA GLY A 75 -12.87 10.84 20.17
C GLY A 75 -11.69 10.35 19.35
N LEU A 76 -10.51 10.53 19.92
CA LEU A 76 -9.24 10.14 19.34
C LEU A 76 -8.53 9.18 20.29
N ILE A 77 -8.06 8.05 19.79
CA ILE A 77 -7.31 7.04 20.55
C ILE A 77 -5.88 6.96 20.01
N GLN A 78 -4.91 6.93 20.91
CA GLN A 78 -3.48 6.79 20.61
C GLN A 78 -2.93 5.62 21.41
N PHE A 79 -2.04 4.84 20.81
CA PHE A 79 -1.19 3.91 21.53
C PHE A 79 0.21 4.48 21.62
N GLU A 80 0.72 4.64 22.83
CA GLU A 80 2.05 5.18 23.06
C GLU A 80 2.65 4.49 24.28
N ASN A 81 3.89 4.01 24.17
CA ASN A 81 4.62 3.41 25.29
C ASN A 81 3.83 2.32 26.04
N LYS A 82 3.18 1.40 25.30
CA LYS A 82 2.31 0.31 25.82
C LYS A 82 1.03 0.78 26.52
N LYS A 83 0.75 2.07 26.50
CA LYS A 83 -0.43 2.69 27.08
C LYS A 83 -1.38 3.12 25.97
N ILE A 84 -2.66 3.21 26.32
CA ILE A 84 -3.71 3.61 25.41
C ILE A 84 -4.30 4.90 25.94
N TYR A 85 -4.20 5.96 25.16
CA TYR A 85 -4.69 7.29 25.52
C TYR A 85 -5.93 7.61 24.70
N PHE A 86 -6.89 8.26 25.32
CA PHE A 86 -8.07 8.80 24.64
C PHE A 86 -8.18 10.29 24.92
N LYS A 87 -8.59 11.05 23.92
CA LYS A 87 -9.01 12.44 24.10
C LYS A 87 -10.24 12.72 23.27
N GLU A 88 -11.13 13.55 23.78
CA GLU A 88 -12.24 14.08 22.99
C GLU A 88 -11.70 15.02 21.90
N LYS A 89 -12.42 15.17 20.78
CA LYS A 89 -11.91 15.91 19.61
C LYS A 89 -11.52 17.36 19.90
N SER A 90 -12.23 18.00 20.83
CA SER A 90 -12.03 19.40 21.24
C SER A 90 -11.14 19.55 22.48
N SER A 91 -10.78 18.45 23.14
CA SER A 91 -10.04 18.51 24.40
C SER A 91 -8.53 18.36 24.16
N SER A 92 -7.74 19.14 24.90
CA SER A 92 -6.29 18.93 25.06
C SER A 92 -5.99 17.74 25.97
N ASP A 93 -6.93 17.42 26.86
CA ASP A 93 -6.70 16.47 27.94
C ASP A 93 -6.87 15.05 27.43
N SER A 94 -5.91 14.20 27.81
CA SER A 94 -5.94 12.79 27.49
C SER A 94 -6.16 11.95 28.74
N ILE A 95 -7.05 10.97 28.65
CA ILE A 95 -7.28 9.97 29.68
C ILE A 95 -6.60 8.66 29.31
N LEU A 96 -6.00 8.00 30.30
CA LEU A 96 -5.41 6.67 30.13
C LEU A 96 -6.53 5.62 30.19
N PHE A 97 -6.69 4.87 29.11
CA PHE A 97 -7.53 3.69 29.07
C PHE A 97 -6.85 2.54 29.81
N THR A 98 -7.50 2.06 30.86
CA THR A 98 -7.13 0.82 31.56
C THR A 98 -8.24 -0.22 31.37
N PRO A 99 -7.90 -1.53 31.25
CA PRO A 99 -8.89 -2.60 31.12
C PRO A 99 -9.97 -2.64 32.22
N ASP A 100 -9.69 -2.05 33.38
CA ASP A 100 -10.63 -1.97 34.49
C ASP A 100 -11.72 -0.92 34.24
N LYS A 101 -11.36 0.20 33.59
CA LYS A 101 -12.25 1.34 33.32
C LYS A 101 -12.95 1.24 31.96
N VAL A 102 -12.27 0.73 30.95
CA VAL A 102 -12.78 0.65 29.57
C VAL A 102 -12.75 -0.80 29.12
N LYS A 103 -13.93 -1.41 28.96
CA LYS A 103 -14.05 -2.85 28.63
C LYS A 103 -13.86 -3.15 27.15
N ASN A 104 -14.09 -2.17 26.29
CA ASN A 104 -13.89 -2.28 24.86
C ASN A 104 -13.70 -0.88 24.25
N PHE A 105 -13.02 -0.83 23.11
CA PHE A 105 -12.89 0.38 22.31
C PHE A 105 -12.64 0.03 20.84
N VAL A 106 -12.85 0.99 19.96
CA VAL A 106 -12.59 0.90 18.53
C VAL A 106 -11.64 2.02 18.14
N ILE A 107 -10.56 1.69 17.45
CA ILE A 107 -9.57 2.63 16.94
C ILE A 107 -9.39 2.42 15.44
N GLY A 108 -9.71 3.46 14.65
CA GLY A 108 -9.82 3.36 13.21
C GLY A 108 -10.90 2.36 12.78
N VAL A 109 -10.46 1.17 12.34
CA VAL A 109 -11.29 0.05 11.89
C VAL A 109 -11.14 -1.19 12.78
N ASP A 110 -10.25 -1.14 13.76
CA ASP A 110 -9.94 -2.27 14.64
C ASP A 110 -10.69 -2.16 15.97
N SER A 111 -11.23 -3.28 16.42
CA SER A 111 -11.94 -3.38 17.70
C SER A 111 -11.08 -4.11 18.71
N PHE A 112 -11.09 -3.62 19.94
CA PHE A 112 -10.39 -4.19 21.08
C PHE A 112 -11.37 -4.43 22.22
N PHE A 113 -11.17 -5.52 22.95
CA PHE A 113 -11.94 -5.85 24.15
C PHE A 113 -11.02 -6.40 25.23
N VAL A 114 -11.50 -6.37 26.47
CA VAL A 114 -10.75 -6.87 27.62
C VAL A 114 -10.90 -8.38 27.73
N ALA A 115 -9.76 -9.07 27.71
CA ALA A 115 -9.64 -10.47 28.11
C ALA A 115 -9.30 -10.55 29.60
N GLN A 116 -10.09 -11.30 30.36
CA GLN A 116 -9.81 -11.67 31.75
C GLN A 116 -9.65 -13.19 31.80
N HIS A 117 -8.81 -13.69 32.71
CA HIS A 117 -8.62 -15.13 32.92
C HIS A 117 -8.31 -15.89 31.61
N PHE A 118 -7.18 -15.61 30.96
CA PHE A 118 -6.82 -16.22 29.68
C PHE A 118 -5.58 -17.12 29.80
N TYR A 119 -5.52 -18.18 29.00
CA TYR A 119 -4.36 -19.07 28.94
C TYR A 119 -3.38 -18.61 27.86
N LEU A 120 -2.12 -18.43 28.26
CA LEU A 120 -1.01 -18.19 27.35
C LEU A 120 0.12 -19.16 27.70
N ARG A 121 0.48 -20.03 26.75
CA ARG A 121 1.50 -21.07 26.92
C ARG A 121 1.22 -22.01 28.10
N GLY A 122 -0.05 -22.31 28.34
CA GLY A 122 -0.51 -23.19 29.43
C GLY A 122 -0.57 -22.52 30.80
N LEU A 123 -0.18 -21.25 30.92
CA LEU A 123 -0.28 -20.48 32.16
C LEU A 123 -1.54 -19.62 32.16
N LEU A 124 -2.27 -19.62 33.27
CA LEU A 124 -3.45 -18.78 33.46
C LEU A 124 -3.04 -17.35 33.86
N TYR A 125 -3.40 -16.37 33.03
CA TYR A 125 -3.22 -14.95 33.28
C TYR A 125 -4.51 -14.36 33.83
N LYS A 126 -4.47 -13.90 35.09
CA LYS A 126 -5.62 -13.29 35.77
C LYS A 126 -5.75 -11.79 35.51
N LYS A 127 -4.64 -11.12 35.18
CA LYS A 127 -4.63 -9.67 34.93
C LYS A 127 -5.43 -9.36 33.66
N PRO A 128 -6.40 -8.42 33.71
CA PRO A 128 -7.13 -7.99 32.52
C PRO A 128 -6.19 -7.33 31.49
N GLU A 129 -6.30 -7.71 30.22
CA GLU A 129 -5.51 -7.15 29.13
C GLU A 129 -6.38 -6.91 27.89
N TYR A 130 -6.02 -5.92 27.08
CA TYR A 130 -6.69 -5.69 25.80
C TYR A 130 -6.23 -6.70 24.75
N VAL A 131 -7.20 -7.28 24.05
CA VAL A 131 -6.98 -8.11 22.87
C VAL A 131 -7.72 -7.51 21.69
N LYS A 132 -7.14 -7.60 20.49
CA LYS A 132 -7.79 -7.18 19.25
C LYS A 132 -8.76 -8.26 18.80
N PHE A 133 -10.00 -7.90 18.58
CA PHE A 133 -10.99 -8.76 17.93
C PHE A 133 -10.58 -9.01 16.49
N LEU A 134 -10.57 -10.28 16.07
CA LEU A 134 -10.27 -10.65 14.68
C LEU A 134 -11.53 -11.02 13.91
N TYR A 135 -12.31 -12.00 14.40
CA TYR A 135 -13.53 -12.47 13.76
C TYR A 135 -14.30 -13.41 14.71
N GLU A 136 -15.60 -13.58 14.47
CA GLU A 136 -16.41 -14.60 15.14
C GLU A 136 -16.85 -15.65 14.12
N TYR A 137 -16.55 -16.92 14.39
CA TYR A 137 -16.85 -18.01 13.47
C TYR A 137 -17.31 -19.25 14.23
N ASN A 138 -18.46 -19.81 13.82
CA ASN A 138 -19.13 -20.93 14.49
C ASN A 138 -19.33 -20.69 16.01
N GLY A 139 -19.70 -19.48 16.39
CA GLY A 139 -19.88 -19.05 17.79
C GLY A 139 -18.57 -18.86 18.58
N ASN A 140 -17.40 -19.09 17.96
CA ASN A 140 -16.11 -18.87 18.61
C ASN A 140 -15.57 -17.48 18.25
N ILE A 141 -15.09 -16.75 19.25
CA ILE A 141 -14.46 -15.44 19.06
C ILE A 141 -12.95 -15.63 18.93
N PHE A 142 -12.38 -15.18 17.82
CA PHE A 142 -10.95 -15.18 17.59
C PHE A 142 -10.38 -13.80 17.88
N ALA A 143 -9.27 -13.76 18.61
CA ALA A 143 -8.62 -12.54 19.04
C ALA A 143 -7.10 -12.61 18.88
N LYS A 144 -6.48 -11.44 18.85
CA LYS A 144 -5.03 -11.26 18.80
C LYS A 144 -4.55 -10.53 20.04
N HIS A 145 -3.62 -11.16 20.74
CA HIS A 145 -2.95 -10.63 21.90
C HIS A 145 -1.57 -10.09 21.53
N TYR A 146 -1.18 -8.99 22.17
CA TYR A 146 0.09 -8.31 21.95
C TYR A 146 0.89 -8.29 23.25
N LYS A 147 2.07 -8.91 23.23
CA LYS A 147 3.02 -8.87 24.35
C LYS A 147 4.24 -8.04 23.97
N PHE A 148 4.39 -6.91 24.63
CA PHE A 148 5.54 -6.02 24.46
C PHE A 148 6.71 -6.52 25.30
N SER A 149 7.82 -6.92 24.68
CA SER A 149 9.01 -7.41 25.41
C SER A 149 9.79 -6.27 26.07
N GLU A 150 10.29 -6.50 27.29
CA GLU A 150 11.16 -5.57 28.04
C GLU A 150 12.65 -5.99 28.03
N GLY A 151 13.03 -6.96 27.18
CA GLY A 151 14.38 -7.53 27.21
C GLY A 151 15.49 -6.57 26.74
N LEU A 152 16.75 -7.00 26.92
CA LEU A 152 17.99 -6.28 26.56
C LEU A 152 17.97 -5.63 25.15
N SER A 153 17.25 -6.23 24.19
CA SER A 153 17.07 -5.67 22.85
C SER A 153 16.37 -4.31 22.87
N PHE A 154 15.42 -4.07 23.79
CA PHE A 154 14.79 -2.76 23.97
C PHE A 154 15.79 -1.73 24.50
N GLN A 155 16.65 -2.12 25.46
CA GLN A 155 17.68 -1.25 26.00
C GLN A 155 18.75 -0.88 24.97
N MET A 156 19.09 -1.79 24.05
CA MET A 156 20.13 -1.56 23.05
C MET A 156 19.64 -0.94 21.73
N THR A 157 18.37 -1.13 21.36
CA THR A 157 17.84 -0.68 20.05
C THR A 157 16.71 0.33 20.15
N GLY A 158 16.22 0.65 21.36
CA GLY A 158 15.05 1.51 21.59
C GLY A 158 13.74 0.96 20.99
N ASN A 159 13.77 -0.22 20.35
CA ASN A 159 12.65 -0.80 19.65
C ASN A 159 12.05 -1.94 20.49
N GLN A 160 10.77 -1.81 20.82
CA GLN A 160 10.03 -2.87 21.51
C GLN A 160 9.73 -3.99 20.53
N SER A 161 10.21 -5.21 20.80
CA SER A 161 9.74 -6.38 20.06
C SER A 161 8.32 -6.71 20.53
N ILE A 162 7.39 -6.77 19.58
CA ILE A 162 5.98 -7.07 19.84
C ILE A 162 5.78 -8.52 19.46
N LYS A 163 5.51 -9.36 20.45
CA LYS A 163 5.16 -10.76 20.24
C LYS A 163 3.65 -10.85 20.10
N GLU A 164 3.20 -11.37 18.98
CA GLU A 164 1.80 -11.59 18.69
C GLU A 164 1.41 -13.01 19.12
N SER A 165 0.21 -13.18 19.65
CA SER A 165 -0.35 -14.49 19.97
C SER A 165 -1.83 -14.50 19.58
N TYR A 166 -2.30 -15.61 19.02
CA TYR A 166 -3.68 -15.77 18.60
C TYR A 166 -4.44 -16.54 19.67
N MET A 167 -5.67 -16.14 19.94
CA MET A 167 -6.52 -16.70 20.99
C MET A 167 -7.90 -17.01 20.43
N VAL A 168 -8.58 -17.95 21.09
CA VAL A 168 -9.98 -18.31 20.81
C VAL A 168 -10.75 -18.36 22.12
N LYS A 169 -11.98 -17.83 22.10
CA LYS A 169 -12.99 -17.97 23.14
C LYS A 169 -14.14 -18.79 22.57
N GLU A 170 -14.48 -19.91 23.19
CA GLU A 170 -15.66 -20.68 22.81
C GLU A 170 -16.93 -19.96 23.26
N LYS A 171 -18.05 -20.19 22.56
CA LYS A 171 -19.34 -19.49 22.77
C LYS A 171 -19.76 -19.42 24.23
N ASP A 172 -19.60 -20.54 24.94
CA ASP A 172 -20.08 -20.72 26.32
C ASP A 172 -18.95 -20.68 27.35
N GLN A 173 -17.73 -20.31 26.92
CA GLN A 173 -16.57 -20.21 27.81
C GLN A 173 -16.22 -18.75 28.09
N MET A 174 -15.88 -18.45 29.34
CA MET A 174 -15.37 -17.14 29.73
C MET A 174 -13.89 -16.95 29.41
N ILE A 175 -13.18 -18.05 29.14
CA ILE A 175 -11.72 -18.09 29.05
C ILE A 175 -11.29 -17.99 27.59
N LEU A 176 -10.30 -17.13 27.32
CA LEU A 176 -9.56 -17.15 26.06
C LEU A 176 -8.40 -18.12 26.17
N ASP A 177 -8.24 -19.01 25.19
CA ASP A 177 -7.10 -19.93 25.14
C ASP A 177 -6.27 -19.72 23.86
N HIS A 178 -4.95 -19.62 24.03
CA HIS A 178 -4.00 -19.35 22.95
C HIS A 178 -3.78 -20.53 21.99
N PHE A 179 -3.49 -20.24 20.73
CA PHE A 179 -2.93 -21.20 19.77
C PHE A 179 -1.43 -21.38 20.07
N PRO A 180 -0.97 -22.59 20.46
CA PRO A 180 0.43 -22.83 20.78
C PRO A 180 1.29 -22.88 19.52
N ASN A 181 2.56 -22.47 19.60
CA ASN A 181 3.53 -22.63 18.50
C ASN A 181 4.28 -23.98 18.59
N THR A 182 3.57 -25.05 18.91
CA THR A 182 4.15 -26.40 19.15
C THR A 182 3.40 -27.45 18.36
N ARG A 183 3.72 -28.75 18.56
CA ARG A 183 2.96 -29.86 17.96
C ARG A 183 1.46 -29.81 18.28
N LYS A 184 1.08 -29.20 19.41
CA LYS A 184 -0.31 -28.97 19.82
C LYS A 184 -1.06 -27.97 18.93
N PHE A 185 -0.34 -27.20 18.10
CA PHE A 185 -0.95 -26.29 17.12
C PHE A 185 -1.92 -27.03 16.20
N LYS A 186 -1.45 -28.14 15.62
CA LYS A 186 -2.20 -28.92 14.62
C LYS A 186 -3.54 -29.41 15.19
N GLU A 187 -3.50 -30.04 16.36
CA GLU A 187 -4.68 -30.54 17.05
C GLU A 187 -5.69 -29.42 17.32
N LYS A 188 -5.21 -28.31 17.91
CA LYS A 188 -6.09 -27.19 18.24
C LYS A 188 -6.63 -26.49 16.99
N ALA A 189 -5.82 -26.27 15.96
CA ALA A 189 -6.29 -25.66 14.72
C ALA A 189 -7.31 -26.56 13.99
N LEU A 190 -7.10 -27.88 13.99
CA LEU A 190 -8.07 -28.83 13.43
C LEU A 190 -9.38 -28.88 14.24
N LYS A 191 -9.36 -28.66 15.56
CA LYS A 191 -10.58 -28.53 16.37
C LYS A 191 -11.50 -27.42 15.84
N TYR A 192 -10.94 -26.26 15.49
CA TYR A 192 -11.75 -25.08 15.10
C TYR A 192 -11.94 -24.92 13.59
N PHE A 193 -11.05 -25.47 12.77
CA PHE A 193 -11.05 -25.25 11.31
C PHE A 193 -10.98 -26.55 10.49
N GLY A 194 -11.00 -27.71 11.15
CA GLY A 194 -10.86 -29.01 10.49
C GLY A 194 -12.03 -29.39 9.58
N HIS A 195 -13.18 -28.74 9.71
CA HIS A 195 -14.31 -28.90 8.80
C HIS A 195 -14.12 -28.19 7.45
N LEU A 196 -13.13 -27.30 7.33
CA LEU A 196 -12.79 -26.62 6.07
C LEU A 196 -11.75 -27.45 5.30
N PRO A 197 -12.09 -28.15 4.20
CA PRO A 197 -11.22 -29.16 3.60
C PRO A 197 -9.83 -28.62 3.19
N HIS A 198 -9.78 -27.44 2.58
CA HIS A 198 -8.52 -26.80 2.17
C HIS A 198 -7.62 -26.48 3.37
N ILE A 199 -8.19 -25.93 4.44
CA ILE A 199 -7.46 -25.61 5.68
C ILE A 199 -7.01 -26.89 6.37
N LYS A 200 -7.89 -27.89 6.49
CA LYS A 200 -7.59 -29.21 7.04
C LYS A 200 -6.38 -29.83 6.35
N ASN A 201 -6.34 -29.79 5.03
CA ASN A 201 -5.25 -30.35 4.22
C ASN A 201 -3.93 -29.62 4.52
N LYS A 202 -3.92 -28.29 4.48
CA LYS A 202 -2.71 -27.47 4.76
C LYS A 202 -2.19 -27.57 6.20
N ILE A 203 -3.08 -27.67 7.18
CA ILE A 203 -2.70 -27.94 8.57
C ILE A 203 -2.12 -29.36 8.68
N SER A 204 -2.72 -30.34 7.99
CA SER A 204 -2.29 -31.73 8.05
C SER A 204 -0.93 -31.96 7.40
N SER A 205 -0.65 -31.29 6.28
CA SER A 205 0.64 -31.30 5.56
C SER A 205 1.74 -30.46 6.21
N LYS A 206 1.43 -29.75 7.32
CA LYS A 206 2.33 -28.78 8.00
C LYS A 206 2.72 -27.57 7.14
N GLU A 207 1.96 -27.28 6.09
CA GLU A 207 2.09 -26.04 5.32
C GLU A 207 1.65 -24.82 6.15
N TYR A 208 0.63 -24.99 6.99
CA TYR A 208 0.23 -23.97 7.96
C TYR A 208 0.82 -24.21 9.35
N LYS A 209 1.34 -23.12 9.93
CA LYS A 209 1.93 -23.03 11.26
C LYS A 209 1.18 -21.98 12.10
N ALA A 210 1.57 -21.83 13.36
CA ALA A 210 0.98 -20.83 14.26
C ALA A 210 1.07 -19.40 13.73
N ASP A 211 2.12 -19.09 12.95
CA ASP A 211 2.30 -17.78 12.33
C ASP A 211 1.28 -17.51 11.20
N ASP A 212 0.66 -18.56 10.64
CA ASP A 212 -0.36 -18.47 9.59
C ASP A 212 -1.79 -18.31 10.13
N MET A 213 -1.96 -18.20 11.46
CA MET A 213 -3.27 -18.17 12.10
C MET A 213 -4.19 -17.05 11.59
N LEU A 214 -3.64 -15.88 11.28
CA LEU A 214 -4.44 -14.80 10.71
C LEU A 214 -4.98 -15.17 9.31
N ALA A 215 -4.17 -15.86 8.50
CA ALA A 215 -4.62 -16.34 7.19
C ALA A 215 -5.69 -17.43 7.32
N ILE A 216 -5.58 -18.32 8.30
CA ILE A 216 -6.59 -19.34 8.61
C ILE A 216 -7.91 -18.69 9.05
N ILE A 217 -7.86 -17.75 9.99
CA ILE A 217 -9.05 -17.03 10.48
C ILE A 217 -9.71 -16.25 9.35
N LYS A 218 -8.92 -15.56 8.51
CA LYS A 218 -9.44 -14.83 7.34
C LYS A 218 -10.04 -15.74 6.28
N TYR A 219 -9.48 -16.92 6.07
CA TYR A 219 -10.10 -17.92 5.19
C TYR A 219 -11.48 -18.34 5.71
N ALA A 220 -11.61 -18.63 7.00
CA ALA A 220 -12.89 -18.99 7.61
C ALA A 220 -13.92 -17.85 7.56
N GLU A 221 -13.47 -16.60 7.75
CA GLU A 221 -14.31 -15.41 7.56
C GLU A 221 -14.88 -15.32 6.14
N TYR A 222 -14.03 -15.47 5.11
CA TYR A 222 -14.48 -15.37 3.73
C TYR A 222 -15.29 -16.57 3.26
N ASP A 223 -15.02 -17.77 3.79
CA ASP A 223 -15.87 -18.94 3.58
C ASP A 223 -17.28 -18.70 4.12
N SER A 224 -17.40 -18.21 5.36
CA SER A 224 -18.68 -17.81 5.96
C SER A 224 -19.41 -16.77 5.11
N LYS A 225 -18.69 -15.71 4.69
CA LYS A 225 -19.27 -14.64 3.86
C LYS A 225 -19.70 -15.12 2.48
N PHE A 226 -18.94 -16.02 1.85
CA PHE A 226 -19.30 -16.63 0.57
C PHE A 226 -20.61 -17.40 0.68
N HIS A 227 -20.73 -18.28 1.69
CA HIS A 227 -21.94 -19.08 1.90
C HIS A 227 -23.17 -18.26 2.27
N LYS A 228 -22.99 -17.09 2.88
CA LYS A 228 -24.07 -16.16 3.24
C LYS A 228 -24.31 -15.06 2.22
N SER A 229 -23.55 -15.03 1.12
CA SER A 229 -23.55 -13.93 0.14
C SER A 229 -23.35 -12.55 0.78
N GLU A 230 -22.55 -12.48 1.84
CA GLU A 230 -22.27 -11.24 2.55
C GLU A 230 -21.15 -10.45 1.87
N PRO A 231 -21.32 -9.13 1.69
CA PRO A 231 -20.26 -8.28 1.17
C PRO A 231 -19.10 -8.12 2.15
N ILE A 232 -17.94 -7.83 1.59
CA ILE A 232 -16.75 -7.36 2.28
C ILE A 232 -16.59 -5.88 1.94
N TYR A 233 -16.59 -5.02 2.95
CA TYR A 233 -16.56 -3.57 2.74
C TYR A 233 -15.14 -3.04 2.83
N PHE A 234 -14.85 -2.01 2.02
CA PHE A 234 -13.57 -1.30 2.04
C PHE A 234 -13.77 0.20 2.12
N ASP A 235 -12.89 0.90 2.82
CA ASP A 235 -12.85 2.36 2.82
C ASP A 235 -12.27 2.94 1.52
N ALA A 236 -12.14 4.27 1.46
CA ALA A 236 -11.58 4.98 0.30
C ALA A 236 -10.11 4.61 -0.01
N TYR A 237 -9.40 3.99 0.93
CA TYR A 237 -8.00 3.59 0.86
C TYR A 237 -7.82 2.07 0.71
N TRP A 238 -8.89 1.36 0.32
CA TRP A 238 -8.92 -0.10 0.14
C TRP A 238 -8.60 -0.90 1.42
N GLN A 239 -8.87 -0.33 2.60
CA GLN A 239 -8.81 -1.05 3.86
C GLN A 239 -10.15 -1.71 4.14
N GLU A 240 -10.10 -2.98 4.52
CA GLU A 240 -11.30 -3.69 4.96
C GLU A 240 -11.91 -2.99 6.20
N VAL A 241 -13.21 -2.73 6.15
CA VAL A 241 -13.96 -2.07 7.23
C VAL A 241 -15.19 -2.88 7.60
N ARG A 242 -15.53 -2.85 8.89
CA ARG A 242 -16.77 -3.47 9.41
C ARG A 242 -17.95 -2.51 9.42
N ASN A 243 -17.68 -1.22 9.56
CA ASN A 243 -18.71 -0.19 9.57
C ASN A 243 -19.05 0.21 8.13
N THR A 244 -20.24 -0.18 7.67
CA THR A 244 -20.76 0.10 6.33
C THR A 244 -20.85 1.60 6.03
N ALA A 245 -21.08 2.45 7.04
CA ALA A 245 -21.12 3.91 6.87
C ALA A 245 -19.74 4.52 6.53
N LYS A 246 -18.64 3.78 6.76
CA LYS A 246 -17.28 4.18 6.34
C LYS A 246 -16.87 3.54 5.01
N ALA A 247 -17.69 2.66 4.45
CA ALA A 247 -17.36 1.95 3.22
C ALA A 247 -17.49 2.89 2.02
N LYS A 248 -16.50 2.82 1.13
CA LYS A 248 -16.52 3.42 -0.21
C LYS A 248 -16.72 2.35 -1.28
N TYR A 249 -16.17 1.16 -1.05
CA TYR A 249 -16.25 0.02 -1.96
C TYR A 249 -16.78 -1.19 -1.21
N HIS A 250 -17.26 -2.17 -1.96
CA HIS A 250 -17.51 -3.49 -1.44
C HIS A 250 -17.07 -4.56 -2.44
N ALA A 251 -16.86 -5.78 -1.95
CA ALA A 251 -16.60 -6.94 -2.78
C ALA A 251 -17.57 -8.07 -2.43
N LEU A 252 -17.94 -8.83 -3.45
CA LEU A 252 -18.64 -10.10 -3.34
C LEU A 252 -17.70 -11.22 -3.75
N ILE A 253 -17.79 -12.35 -3.07
CA ILE A 253 -17.09 -13.57 -3.47
C ILE A 253 -17.96 -14.25 -4.52
N ALA A 254 -17.66 -14.05 -5.79
CA ALA A 254 -18.46 -14.53 -6.91
C ALA A 254 -18.32 -16.04 -7.11
N ASN A 255 -17.12 -16.57 -6.86
CA ASN A 255 -16.84 -18.00 -7.01
C ASN A 255 -15.71 -18.44 -6.08
N ARG A 256 -15.70 -19.73 -5.75
CA ARG A 256 -14.58 -20.42 -5.13
C ARG A 256 -14.41 -21.79 -5.79
N GLN A 257 -13.33 -21.94 -6.55
CA GLN A 257 -12.93 -23.22 -7.12
C GLN A 257 -11.58 -23.62 -6.54
N ASP A 258 -11.54 -24.77 -5.87
CA ASP A 258 -10.37 -25.26 -5.15
C ASP A 258 -9.83 -24.25 -4.13
N SER A 259 -8.62 -23.73 -4.38
CA SER A 259 -7.95 -22.71 -3.58
C SER A 259 -8.02 -21.31 -4.19
N ILE A 260 -8.68 -21.17 -5.34
CA ILE A 260 -8.80 -19.91 -6.07
C ILE A 260 -10.15 -19.29 -5.76
N TRP A 261 -10.09 -18.06 -5.27
CA TRP A 261 -11.25 -17.24 -4.96
C TRP A 261 -11.39 -16.15 -6.02
N THR A 262 -12.61 -15.99 -6.55
CA THR A 262 -12.94 -14.91 -7.47
C THR A 262 -13.73 -13.84 -6.71
N PHE A 263 -13.18 -12.63 -6.66
CA PHE A 263 -13.80 -11.48 -6.01
C PHE A 263 -14.25 -10.47 -7.06
N ASP A 264 -15.51 -10.08 -6.98
CA ASP A 264 -16.06 -8.97 -7.75
C ASP A 264 -16.14 -7.72 -6.87
N TYR A 265 -15.47 -6.66 -7.29
CA TYR A 265 -15.41 -5.39 -6.55
C TYR A 265 -16.31 -4.36 -7.18
N TYR A 266 -17.00 -3.59 -6.34
CA TYR A 266 -18.00 -2.61 -6.71
C TYR A 266 -17.79 -1.28 -6.00
N GLN A 267 -18.16 -0.21 -6.69
CA GLN A 267 -18.47 1.08 -6.07
C GLN A 267 -19.94 1.36 -6.36
N ASP A 268 -20.74 1.46 -5.30
CA ASP A 268 -22.20 1.47 -5.42
C ASP A 268 -22.66 0.26 -6.26
N SER A 269 -23.42 0.45 -7.35
CA SER A 269 -23.83 -0.64 -8.25
C SER A 269 -22.84 -0.92 -9.41
N VAL A 270 -21.76 -0.15 -9.53
CA VAL A 270 -20.84 -0.24 -10.67
C VAL A 270 -19.73 -1.24 -10.38
N LYS A 271 -19.67 -2.31 -11.17
CA LYS A 271 -18.59 -3.30 -11.11
C LYS A 271 -17.27 -2.66 -11.58
N LEU A 272 -16.27 -2.70 -10.72
CA LEU A 272 -14.95 -2.12 -10.96
C LEU A 272 -13.95 -3.18 -11.43
N TYR A 273 -13.93 -4.32 -10.73
CA TYR A 273 -12.94 -5.37 -10.90
C TYR A 273 -13.54 -6.76 -10.72
N SER A 274 -12.92 -7.75 -11.36
CA SER A 274 -13.01 -9.18 -11.01
C SER A 274 -11.59 -9.69 -10.81
N VAL A 275 -11.29 -10.36 -9.70
CA VAL A 275 -9.92 -10.74 -9.36
C VAL A 275 -9.85 -12.15 -8.78
N ASN A 276 -8.94 -12.95 -9.33
CA ASN A 276 -8.64 -14.28 -8.82
C ASN A 276 -7.46 -14.26 -7.83
N TYR A 277 -7.66 -14.86 -6.66
CA TYR A 277 -6.68 -14.97 -5.59
C TYR A 277 -6.47 -16.42 -5.16
N SER A 278 -5.22 -16.88 -5.09
CA SER A 278 -4.87 -18.16 -4.44
C SER A 278 -4.79 -18.06 -2.91
N ALA A 279 -4.69 -16.83 -2.42
CA ALA A 279 -4.85 -16.47 -1.02
C ALA A 279 -5.31 -15.01 -1.00
N PHE A 280 -6.31 -14.71 -0.19
CA PHE A 280 -6.72 -13.32 0.05
C PHE A 280 -5.92 -12.69 1.21
N TYR A 281 -5.40 -13.51 2.13
CA TYR A 281 -4.50 -13.04 3.18
C TYR A 281 -3.24 -13.90 3.23
N PRO A 282 -2.07 -13.40 2.77
CA PRO A 282 -1.89 -12.16 1.98
C PRO A 282 -2.64 -12.21 0.65
N ASN A 283 -2.94 -11.04 0.07
CA ASN A 283 -3.54 -10.87 -1.26
C ASN A 283 -2.59 -11.38 -2.38
N ILE A 284 -2.56 -12.69 -2.62
CA ILE A 284 -1.77 -13.34 -3.67
C ILE A 284 -2.67 -13.54 -4.89
N LYS A 285 -2.54 -12.65 -5.87
CA LYS A 285 -3.24 -12.78 -7.16
C LYS A 285 -2.73 -14.01 -7.92
N ASN A 286 -3.64 -14.82 -8.42
CA ASN A 286 -3.33 -16.01 -9.22
C ASN A 286 -4.49 -16.30 -10.18
N GLY A 287 -4.24 -16.24 -11.47
CA GLY A 287 -5.27 -16.19 -12.52
C GLY A 287 -5.57 -14.76 -12.97
N GLU A 288 -6.77 -14.56 -13.50
CA GLU A 288 -7.17 -13.30 -14.13
C GLU A 288 -7.49 -12.18 -13.11
N PHE A 289 -7.03 -10.97 -13.43
CA PHE A 289 -7.54 -9.70 -12.92
C PHE A 289 -8.18 -8.97 -14.09
N THR A 290 -9.47 -8.66 -13.99
CA THR A 290 -10.24 -7.93 -14.99
C THR A 290 -10.65 -6.59 -14.40
N ALA A 291 -10.42 -5.50 -15.10
CA ALA A 291 -10.95 -4.19 -14.78
C ALA A 291 -11.95 -3.74 -15.84
N TYR A 292 -13.03 -3.10 -15.41
CA TYR A 292 -14.14 -2.69 -16.27
C TYR A 292 -14.19 -1.18 -16.44
N TYR A 293 -14.76 -0.71 -17.55
CA TYR A 293 -15.24 0.65 -17.70
C TYR A 293 -16.56 0.84 -16.93
N SER A 294 -16.96 2.09 -16.70
CA SER A 294 -18.24 2.41 -16.03
C SER A 294 -19.48 1.94 -16.79
N ASN A 295 -19.35 1.68 -18.10
CA ASN A 295 -20.42 1.09 -18.92
C ASN A 295 -20.46 -0.46 -18.83
N GLY A 296 -19.64 -1.08 -17.99
CA GLY A 296 -19.56 -2.54 -17.80
C GLY A 296 -18.70 -3.28 -18.83
N THR A 297 -18.19 -2.62 -19.86
CA THR A 297 -17.27 -3.27 -20.83
C THR A 297 -15.90 -3.51 -20.20
N VAL A 298 -15.21 -4.57 -20.63
CA VAL A 298 -13.85 -4.87 -20.15
C VAL A 298 -12.90 -3.79 -20.64
N ARG A 299 -12.05 -3.29 -19.75
CA ARG A 299 -10.99 -2.32 -20.04
C ARG A 299 -9.61 -2.96 -20.08
N HIS A 300 -9.32 -3.81 -19.10
CA HIS A 300 -7.98 -4.35 -18.90
C HIS A 300 -8.05 -5.74 -18.28
N ILE A 301 -7.33 -6.69 -18.87
CA ILE A 301 -7.14 -8.04 -18.31
C ILE A 301 -5.66 -8.22 -18.03
N ILE A 302 -5.32 -8.68 -16.82
CA ILE A 302 -3.97 -9.08 -16.41
C ILE A 302 -4.01 -10.52 -15.94
N ASP A 303 -3.22 -11.39 -16.56
CA ASP A 303 -3.00 -12.75 -16.05
C ASP A 303 -1.86 -12.74 -15.02
N TYR A 304 -2.14 -13.23 -13.81
CA TYR A 304 -1.18 -13.32 -12.72
C TYR A 304 -0.80 -14.77 -12.43
N LYS A 305 0.49 -14.98 -12.12
CA LYS A 305 0.96 -16.20 -11.46
C LYS A 305 1.76 -15.84 -10.23
N ASN A 306 1.25 -16.20 -9.05
CA ASN A 306 1.86 -15.88 -7.75
C ASN A 306 2.20 -14.39 -7.60
N ASN A 307 1.19 -13.54 -7.81
CA ASN A 307 1.25 -12.08 -7.72
C ASN A 307 2.22 -11.41 -8.73
N LYS A 308 2.67 -12.14 -9.76
CA LYS A 308 3.49 -11.62 -10.87
C LYS A 308 2.68 -11.64 -12.16
N ALA A 309 2.52 -10.48 -12.78
CA ALA A 309 1.87 -10.36 -14.09
C ALA A 309 2.64 -11.16 -15.14
N LYS A 310 1.90 -11.92 -15.96
CA LYS A 310 2.40 -12.77 -17.04
C LYS A 310 1.99 -12.22 -18.39
N SER A 311 0.78 -11.71 -18.49
CA SER A 311 0.28 -11.10 -19.72
C SER A 311 -0.74 -10.01 -19.41
N GLU A 312 -0.89 -9.05 -20.30
CA GLU A 312 -1.84 -7.96 -20.17
C GLU A 312 -2.53 -7.71 -21.52
N LYS A 313 -3.84 -7.47 -21.49
CA LYS A 313 -4.68 -7.12 -22.64
C LYS A 313 -5.50 -5.88 -22.33
N THR A 314 -5.45 -4.87 -23.19
CA THR A 314 -6.25 -3.65 -23.05
C THR A 314 -7.31 -3.56 -24.14
N PHE A 315 -8.44 -2.95 -23.80
CA PHE A 315 -9.61 -2.84 -24.66
C PHE A 315 -10.12 -1.42 -24.68
N ASP A 316 -10.79 -1.03 -25.77
CA ASP A 316 -11.50 0.25 -25.85
C ASP A 316 -12.88 0.20 -25.18
N LYS A 317 -13.58 1.33 -25.12
CA LYS A 317 -14.93 1.45 -24.52
C LYS A 317 -16.02 0.66 -25.26
N LYS A 318 -15.73 0.15 -26.46
CA LYS A 318 -16.60 -0.71 -27.27
C LYS A 318 -16.27 -2.20 -27.07
N GLY A 319 -15.22 -2.52 -26.31
CA GLY A 319 -14.77 -3.89 -26.05
C GLY A 319 -13.78 -4.44 -27.09
N ASN A 320 -13.28 -3.62 -28.02
CA ASN A 320 -12.30 -4.08 -29.00
C ASN A 320 -10.91 -4.14 -28.38
N LEU A 321 -10.16 -5.20 -28.66
CA LEU A 321 -8.77 -5.36 -28.24
C LEU A 321 -7.92 -4.24 -28.85
N GLN A 322 -7.11 -3.58 -28.02
CA GLN A 322 -6.16 -2.53 -28.43
C GLN A 322 -4.73 -3.06 -28.39
N VAL A 323 -4.33 -3.67 -27.27
CA VAL A 323 -2.96 -4.16 -27.08
C VAL A 323 -2.98 -5.50 -26.33
N TYR A 324 -2.10 -6.42 -26.74
CA TYR A 324 -1.80 -7.65 -26.00
C TYR A 324 -0.29 -7.88 -25.92
N TYR A 325 0.25 -8.04 -24.70
CA TYR A 325 1.65 -8.39 -24.48
C TYR A 325 1.84 -9.39 -23.34
N GLN A 326 3.04 -9.99 -23.31
CA GLN A 326 3.48 -10.95 -22.31
C GLN A 326 4.83 -10.57 -21.70
N HIS A 327 5.02 -10.90 -20.43
CA HIS A 327 6.25 -10.67 -19.68
C HIS A 327 7.05 -11.95 -19.50
N TYR A 328 8.30 -11.92 -19.93
CA TYR A 328 9.24 -13.03 -19.85
C TYR A 328 10.40 -12.67 -18.95
N LYS A 329 10.81 -13.60 -18.10
CA LYS A 329 12.07 -13.48 -17.35
C LYS A 329 13.15 -14.27 -18.06
N ARG A 330 14.19 -13.59 -18.52
CA ARG A 330 15.37 -14.21 -19.12
C ARG A 330 16.55 -14.06 -18.17
N LYS A 331 17.23 -15.17 -17.87
CA LYS A 331 18.51 -15.12 -17.16
C LYS A 331 19.57 -14.57 -18.12
N ILE A 332 20.38 -13.61 -17.66
CA ILE A 332 21.54 -13.15 -18.42
C ILE A 332 22.59 -14.26 -18.35
N ALA A 333 23.13 -14.70 -19.49
CA ALA A 333 24.03 -15.87 -19.57
C ALA A 333 25.23 -15.81 -18.62
N SER A 334 25.70 -14.60 -18.29
CA SER A 334 26.86 -14.33 -17.42
C SER A 334 26.50 -13.74 -16.05
N SER A 335 25.23 -13.74 -15.65
CA SER A 335 24.81 -13.14 -14.37
C SER A 335 23.73 -13.95 -13.66
N SER A 336 23.71 -13.89 -12.33
CA SER A 336 22.56 -14.32 -11.53
C SER A 336 21.32 -13.43 -11.73
N LYS A 337 21.46 -12.31 -12.44
CA LYS A 337 20.38 -11.36 -12.71
C LYS A 337 19.43 -11.86 -13.80
N PHE A 338 18.15 -11.68 -13.54
CA PHE A 338 17.08 -11.85 -14.52
C PHE A 338 16.69 -10.49 -15.09
N ILE A 339 16.47 -10.43 -16.39
CA ILE A 339 15.85 -9.29 -17.06
C ILE A 339 14.39 -9.64 -17.34
N VAL A 340 13.51 -8.66 -17.13
CA VAL A 340 12.12 -8.75 -17.58
C VAL A 340 12.06 -8.19 -18.99
N LYS A 341 11.51 -8.96 -19.91
CA LYS A 341 11.29 -8.58 -21.30
C LYS A 341 9.78 -8.57 -21.58
N THR A 342 9.30 -7.57 -22.29
CA THR A 342 7.89 -7.48 -22.70
C THR A 342 7.80 -7.73 -24.20
N ILE A 343 7.03 -8.74 -24.61
CA ILE A 343 6.81 -9.10 -26.01
C ILE A 343 5.35 -8.82 -26.36
N TYR A 344 5.14 -7.97 -27.35
CA TYR A 344 3.82 -7.63 -27.86
C TYR A 344 3.38 -8.65 -28.90
N HIS A 345 2.19 -9.20 -28.72
CA HIS A 345 1.58 -10.15 -29.65
C HIS A 345 0.57 -9.46 -30.57
N SER A 346 -0.07 -8.40 -30.07
CA SER A 346 -1.01 -7.61 -30.85
C SER A 346 -0.95 -6.14 -30.47
N VAL A 347 -0.96 -5.26 -31.48
CA VAL A 347 -1.19 -3.82 -31.33
C VAL A 347 -2.10 -3.42 -32.47
N MET A 348 -3.33 -3.00 -32.15
CA MET A 348 -4.35 -2.66 -33.13
C MET A 348 -4.27 -1.18 -33.51
N ASP A 349 -4.42 -0.88 -34.79
CA ASP A 349 -4.67 0.47 -35.27
C ASP A 349 -6.13 0.91 -35.07
N SER A 350 -6.47 2.13 -35.50
CA SER A 350 -7.83 2.67 -35.39
C SER A 350 -8.87 1.91 -36.21
N LEU A 351 -8.44 1.10 -37.17
CA LEU A 351 -9.28 0.24 -38.01
C LEU A 351 -9.37 -1.19 -37.46
N GLY A 352 -8.64 -1.51 -36.38
CA GLY A 352 -8.59 -2.83 -35.77
C GLY A 352 -7.56 -3.79 -36.39
N ASN A 353 -6.69 -3.32 -37.29
CA ASN A 353 -5.65 -4.15 -37.89
C ASN A 353 -4.45 -4.28 -36.94
N ASN A 354 -3.92 -5.50 -36.80
CA ASN A 354 -2.69 -5.72 -36.05
C ASN A 354 -1.48 -5.24 -36.86
N ILE A 355 -0.76 -4.23 -36.35
CA ILE A 355 0.38 -3.63 -37.05
C ILE A 355 1.69 -4.43 -36.89
N LEU A 356 1.73 -5.46 -36.04
CA LEU A 356 2.97 -6.15 -35.68
C LEU A 356 3.39 -7.20 -36.72
N ASN A 357 4.32 -6.83 -37.58
CA ASN A 357 4.99 -7.74 -38.52
C ASN A 357 6.38 -8.17 -38.02
N LYS A 358 6.77 -9.42 -38.31
CA LYS A 358 8.09 -9.95 -37.92
C LYS A 358 9.20 -9.32 -38.77
N GLY A 359 10.27 -8.84 -38.14
CA GLY A 359 11.47 -8.35 -38.82
C GLY A 359 11.44 -6.89 -39.29
N THR A 360 10.27 -6.25 -39.32
CA THR A 360 10.12 -4.84 -39.72
C THR A 360 9.95 -3.92 -38.52
N GLU A 361 10.47 -2.69 -38.62
CA GLU A 361 10.10 -1.60 -37.70
C GLU A 361 8.70 -1.09 -38.08
N GLN A 362 7.83 -0.95 -37.09
CA GLN A 362 6.43 -0.54 -37.27
C GLN A 362 6.12 0.60 -36.32
N SER A 363 5.28 1.54 -36.75
CA SER A 363 4.90 2.70 -35.93
C SER A 363 3.40 2.90 -35.94
N ILE A 364 2.85 3.36 -34.83
CA ILE A 364 1.44 3.72 -34.68
C ILE A 364 1.35 5.00 -33.85
N ASP A 365 0.42 5.87 -34.22
CA ASP A 365 0.05 7.01 -33.41
C ASP A 365 -1.13 6.64 -32.48
N VAL A 366 -0.96 6.94 -31.20
CA VAL A 366 -1.91 6.63 -30.13
C VAL A 366 -2.38 7.93 -29.50
N TYR A 367 -3.69 8.16 -29.53
CA TYR A 367 -4.30 9.32 -28.90
C TYR A 367 -4.65 9.03 -27.43
N ASP A 368 -4.10 9.84 -26.53
CA ASP A 368 -4.45 9.85 -25.11
C ASP A 368 -5.65 10.79 -24.89
N GLU A 369 -6.84 10.22 -24.72
CA GLU A 369 -8.08 10.99 -24.51
C GLU A 369 -8.07 11.82 -23.21
N PHE A 370 -7.33 11.41 -22.18
CA PHE A 370 -7.32 12.09 -20.87
C PHE A 370 -6.42 13.30 -20.87
N GLN A 371 -5.33 13.26 -21.64
CA GLN A 371 -4.39 14.37 -21.75
C GLN A 371 -4.53 15.19 -23.04
N LYS A 372 -5.30 14.68 -24.01
CA LYS A 372 -5.44 15.23 -25.36
C LYS A 372 -4.08 15.33 -26.06
N LEU A 373 -3.29 14.27 -25.99
CA LEU A 373 -1.94 14.18 -26.55
C LEU A 373 -1.85 13.01 -27.54
N ASN A 374 -1.03 13.17 -28.58
CA ASN A 374 -0.70 12.10 -29.52
C ASN A 374 0.71 11.58 -29.24
N TYR A 375 0.85 10.27 -29.12
CA TYR A 375 2.12 9.57 -28.95
C TYR A 375 2.40 8.69 -30.15
N THR A 376 3.62 8.72 -30.67
CA THR A 376 4.09 7.74 -31.64
C THR A 376 4.77 6.59 -30.89
N HIS A 377 4.24 5.38 -31.03
CA HIS A 377 4.85 4.16 -30.55
C HIS A 377 5.57 3.46 -31.68
N LYS A 378 6.85 3.13 -31.47
CA LYS A 378 7.67 2.37 -32.42
C LYS A 378 7.96 0.98 -31.88
N TYR A 379 7.72 -0.01 -32.72
CA TYR A 379 7.92 -1.41 -32.44
C TYR A 379 8.97 -2.01 -33.36
N LYS A 380 9.84 -2.85 -32.81
CA LYS A 380 10.80 -3.65 -33.59
C LYS A 380 10.88 -5.04 -32.98
N ASN A 381 10.78 -6.08 -33.81
CA ASN A 381 10.80 -7.48 -33.35
C ASN A 381 9.80 -7.75 -32.20
N ARG A 382 8.59 -7.19 -32.30
CA ARG A 382 7.52 -7.31 -31.28
C ARG A 382 7.86 -6.68 -29.92
N GLU A 383 8.81 -5.76 -29.87
CA GLU A 383 9.14 -4.98 -28.67
C GLU A 383 8.91 -3.50 -28.92
N LEU A 384 8.38 -2.79 -27.92
CA LEU A 384 8.28 -1.34 -27.94
C LEU A 384 9.66 -0.73 -27.73
N VAL A 385 10.25 -0.18 -28.80
CA VAL A 385 11.59 0.42 -28.76
C VAL A 385 11.57 1.89 -28.36
N SER A 386 10.49 2.60 -28.66
CA SER A 386 10.28 3.98 -28.19
C SER A 386 8.80 4.34 -28.15
N SER A 387 8.47 5.21 -27.21
CA SER A 387 7.23 6.00 -27.19
C SER A 387 7.64 7.46 -27.05
N TYR A 388 7.11 8.34 -27.89
CA TYR A 388 7.41 9.77 -27.81
C TYR A 388 6.25 10.62 -28.33
N ARG A 389 6.29 11.92 -28.00
CA ARG A 389 5.41 12.94 -28.58
C ARG A 389 6.18 14.20 -28.94
N LEU A 390 5.59 15.03 -29.79
CA LEU A 390 6.14 16.34 -30.12
C LEU A 390 5.68 17.39 -29.11
N MET A 391 6.59 18.31 -28.76
CA MET A 391 6.34 19.47 -27.91
C MET A 391 7.01 20.67 -28.58
N GLY A 392 6.28 21.34 -29.48
CA GLY A 392 6.87 22.31 -30.40
C GLY A 392 7.85 21.61 -31.34
N LYS A 393 9.11 22.06 -31.37
CA LYS A 393 10.18 21.45 -32.18
C LYS A 393 10.91 20.31 -31.47
N ASP A 394 10.66 20.09 -30.18
CA ASP A 394 11.33 19.07 -29.40
C ASP A 394 10.54 17.76 -29.36
N THR A 395 11.27 16.64 -29.27
CA THR A 395 10.71 15.30 -29.06
C THR A 395 10.85 14.90 -27.60
N VAL A 396 9.73 14.55 -26.95
CA VAL A 396 9.68 14.10 -25.56
C VAL A 396 9.47 12.59 -25.55
N TYR A 397 10.47 11.84 -25.08
CA TYR A 397 10.44 10.37 -25.02
C TYR A 397 9.88 9.88 -23.68
N GLN A 398 9.25 8.71 -23.67
CA GLN A 398 8.89 8.00 -22.45
C GLN A 398 9.91 6.90 -22.11
N ILE A 399 10.02 6.54 -20.83
CA ILE A 399 10.89 5.43 -20.40
C ILE A 399 10.17 4.10 -20.67
N THR A 400 10.33 3.51 -21.84
CA THR A 400 9.66 2.24 -22.19
C THR A 400 10.46 0.99 -21.84
N ASN A 401 11.75 1.11 -21.52
CA ASN A 401 12.64 -0.01 -21.24
C ASN A 401 12.63 -0.36 -19.74
N PRO A 402 12.13 -1.55 -19.33
CA PRO A 402 12.12 -1.95 -17.92
C PRO A 402 13.51 -2.11 -17.29
N SER A 403 14.53 -2.31 -18.12
CA SER A 403 15.93 -2.39 -17.67
C SER A 403 16.57 -1.01 -17.46
N TYR A 404 15.86 0.09 -17.71
CA TYR A 404 16.40 1.43 -17.49
C TYR A 404 16.73 1.63 -15.99
N HIS A 405 18.00 1.90 -15.72
CA HIS A 405 18.48 2.07 -14.35
C HIS A 405 18.25 3.50 -13.86
N PHE A 406 17.00 3.79 -13.50
CA PHE A 406 16.63 5.04 -12.87
C PHE A 406 17.20 5.12 -11.43
N LYS A 407 18.05 6.11 -11.16
CA LYS A 407 18.68 6.30 -9.84
C LYS A 407 17.75 7.04 -8.88
N ILE A 408 16.83 6.32 -8.24
CA ILE A 408 15.88 6.91 -7.28
C ILE A 408 16.44 7.14 -5.87
N SER A 409 17.57 6.53 -5.51
CA SER A 409 18.06 6.53 -4.11
C SER A 409 18.40 7.91 -3.57
N GLN A 410 18.94 8.81 -4.39
CA GLN A 410 19.22 10.19 -3.97
C GLN A 410 17.91 10.97 -3.74
N ILE A 411 16.94 10.80 -4.62
CA ILE A 411 15.63 11.44 -4.51
C ILE A 411 14.89 10.91 -3.28
N GLN A 412 14.98 9.61 -3.00
CA GLN A 412 14.45 9.00 -1.78
C GLN A 412 15.04 9.62 -0.52
N LYS A 413 16.35 9.89 -0.49
CA LYS A 413 17.00 10.58 0.65
C LYS A 413 16.47 12.00 0.81
N SER A 414 16.39 12.79 -0.26
CA SER A 414 15.83 14.14 -0.22
C SER A 414 14.36 14.13 0.18
N PHE A 415 13.58 13.16 -0.29
CA PHE A 415 12.18 12.98 0.08
C PHE A 415 12.03 12.66 1.56
N ASN A 416 12.82 11.73 2.08
CA ASN A 416 12.81 11.39 3.52
C ASN A 416 13.19 12.57 4.39
N TYR A 417 14.22 13.33 3.99
CA TYR A 417 14.65 14.54 4.70
C TYR A 417 13.55 15.59 4.72
N TYR A 418 12.96 15.90 3.57
CA TYR A 418 11.85 16.85 3.46
C TYR A 418 10.65 16.44 4.34
N LEU A 419 10.37 15.13 4.42
CA LEU A 419 9.27 14.57 5.21
C LEU A 419 9.63 14.25 6.66
N ALA A 420 10.82 14.59 7.15
CA ALA A 420 11.24 14.23 8.52
C ALA A 420 10.44 14.99 9.58
N GLU A 421 10.14 16.27 9.31
CA GLU A 421 9.45 17.17 10.25
C GLU A 421 7.96 17.37 9.95
N LYS A 422 7.49 16.81 8.82
CA LYS A 422 6.09 16.95 8.40
C LYS A 422 5.19 16.08 9.26
N LYS A 423 4.17 16.70 9.85
CA LYS A 423 3.08 16.03 10.55
C LYS A 423 1.96 15.73 9.56
N PHE A 424 1.33 14.56 9.73
CA PHE A 424 0.28 14.04 8.86
C PHE A 424 -1.00 13.75 9.66
N GLU A 425 -1.35 14.60 10.61
CA GLU A 425 -2.36 14.26 11.63
C GLU A 425 -3.71 13.91 11.02
N LYS A 426 -4.16 14.65 9.99
CA LYS A 426 -5.46 14.40 9.35
C LYS A 426 -5.41 13.10 8.56
N ALA A 427 -4.38 12.89 7.75
CA ALA A 427 -4.15 11.68 6.97
C ALA A 427 -4.04 10.44 7.88
N LEU A 428 -3.27 10.54 8.97
CA LEU A 428 -3.09 9.47 9.95
C LEU A 428 -4.40 9.13 10.68
N SER A 429 -5.24 10.12 10.98
CA SER A 429 -6.51 9.92 11.68
C SER A 429 -7.54 9.11 10.90
N VAL A 430 -7.42 9.07 9.57
CA VAL A 430 -8.26 8.29 8.65
C VAL A 430 -7.46 7.17 7.97
N ASN A 431 -6.24 6.91 8.44
CA ASN A 431 -5.32 5.93 7.90
C ASN A 431 -5.10 6.04 6.38
N ALA A 432 -4.99 7.26 5.86
CA ALA A 432 -4.78 7.50 4.43
C ALA A 432 -3.42 6.96 3.97
N GLN A 433 -3.46 5.92 3.14
CA GLN A 433 -2.28 5.25 2.60
C GLN A 433 -2.53 4.84 1.15
N GLY A 434 -1.47 4.69 0.37
CA GLY A 434 -1.56 4.37 -1.05
C GLY A 434 -0.47 5.02 -1.89
N ILE A 435 -0.64 4.95 -3.21
CA ILE A 435 0.33 5.47 -4.17
C ILE A 435 -0.18 6.78 -4.77
N VAL A 436 0.63 7.82 -4.61
CA VAL A 436 0.52 9.09 -5.33
C VAL A 436 1.41 9.02 -6.57
N MET A 437 0.86 9.36 -7.74
CA MET A 437 1.58 9.34 -9.00
C MET A 437 1.85 10.76 -9.50
N VAL A 438 3.09 10.99 -9.91
CA VAL A 438 3.55 12.28 -10.42
C VAL A 438 4.14 12.10 -11.81
N SER A 439 3.61 12.79 -12.81
CA SER A 439 4.25 12.94 -14.11
C SER A 439 5.36 13.98 -14.02
N ILE A 440 6.54 13.65 -14.55
CA ILE A 440 7.72 14.52 -14.58
C ILE A 440 8.24 14.57 -16.01
N ILE A 441 8.54 15.77 -16.50
CA ILE A 441 9.28 15.99 -17.76
C ILE A 441 10.65 16.56 -17.43
N LEU A 442 11.69 15.91 -17.95
CA LEU A 442 13.07 16.35 -17.92
C LEU A 442 13.49 16.98 -19.23
N ASP A 443 14.35 18.00 -19.16
CA ASP A 443 15.06 18.54 -20.32
C ASP A 443 16.27 17.66 -20.74
N LYS A 444 16.94 18.09 -21.82
CA LYS A 444 18.18 17.45 -22.33
C LYS A 444 19.34 17.50 -21.33
N LYS A 445 19.29 18.32 -20.28
CA LYS A 445 20.30 18.41 -19.21
C LYS A 445 19.95 17.55 -17.99
N GLY A 446 18.72 17.04 -17.92
CA GLY A 446 18.22 16.25 -16.79
C GLY A 446 17.54 17.09 -15.70
N ASN A 447 17.21 18.36 -15.98
CA ASN A 447 16.46 19.21 -15.06
C ASN A 447 14.96 18.97 -15.24
N ILE A 448 14.18 19.04 -14.15
CA ILE A 448 12.71 19.04 -14.26
C ILE A 448 12.25 20.34 -14.89
N VAL A 449 11.49 20.25 -15.98
CA VAL A 449 10.83 21.40 -16.62
C VAL A 449 9.32 21.41 -16.41
N LYS A 450 8.71 20.25 -16.17
CA LYS A 450 7.27 20.13 -15.90
C LYS A 450 7.02 19.03 -14.87
N LYS A 451 6.06 19.25 -13.99
CA LYS A 451 5.56 18.26 -13.03
C LYS A 451 4.05 18.38 -12.89
N LYS A 452 3.35 17.25 -12.78
CA LYS A 452 1.89 17.19 -12.63
C LYS A 452 1.52 16.02 -11.73
N LEU A 453 0.68 16.28 -10.73
CA LEU A 453 0.05 15.23 -9.94
C LEU A 453 -1.00 14.51 -10.81
N LEU A 454 -0.86 13.19 -10.97
CA LEU A 454 -1.76 12.36 -11.77
C LEU A 454 -2.81 11.65 -10.91
N SER A 455 -2.42 11.17 -9.73
CA SER A 455 -3.35 10.57 -8.77
C SER A 455 -3.23 11.28 -7.43
N ARG A 456 -4.34 11.25 -6.68
CA ARG A 456 -4.48 11.85 -5.35
C ARG A 456 -4.80 10.76 -4.34
N GLN A 457 -4.40 10.96 -3.09
CA GLN A 457 -4.73 10.04 -1.99
C GLN A 457 -5.47 10.79 -0.88
N HIS A 458 -4.82 11.80 -0.32
CA HIS A 458 -5.40 12.62 0.75
C HIS A 458 -4.83 14.03 0.64
N PRO A 459 -5.63 15.10 0.82
CA PRO A 459 -5.17 16.47 0.60
C PRO A 459 -3.86 16.84 1.30
N GLU A 460 -3.67 16.38 2.54
CA GLU A 460 -2.43 16.62 3.31
C GLU A 460 -1.21 15.91 2.72
N ILE A 461 -1.39 14.69 2.19
CA ILE A 461 -0.32 13.94 1.51
C ILE A 461 -0.04 14.59 0.15
N ASP A 462 -1.09 14.92 -0.60
CA ASP A 462 -1.01 15.50 -1.94
C ASP A 462 -0.30 16.86 -1.91
N GLU A 463 -0.66 17.75 -0.97
CA GLU A 463 -0.01 19.05 -0.82
C GLU A 463 1.45 18.88 -0.41
N CYS A 464 1.75 17.92 0.47
CA CYS A 464 3.12 17.64 0.87
C CYS A 464 3.99 17.15 -0.31
N VAL A 465 3.42 16.31 -1.19
CA VAL A 465 4.08 15.90 -2.43
C VAL A 465 4.27 17.08 -3.37
N LEU A 466 3.25 17.92 -3.54
CA LEU A 466 3.35 19.12 -4.38
C LEU A 466 4.43 20.08 -3.87
N ASP A 467 4.50 20.32 -2.56
CA ASP A 467 5.49 21.18 -1.96
C ASP A 467 6.91 20.62 -2.09
N PHE A 468 7.09 19.32 -1.86
CA PHE A 468 8.37 18.63 -2.11
C PHE A 468 8.83 18.81 -3.57
N LEU A 469 7.89 18.69 -4.51
CA LEU A 469 8.18 18.90 -5.92
C LEU A 469 8.48 20.37 -6.22
N ARG A 470 7.75 21.33 -5.61
CA ARG A 470 7.95 22.78 -5.75
C ARG A 470 9.30 23.24 -5.22
N SER A 471 9.75 22.70 -4.09
CA SER A 471 11.03 23.04 -3.47
C SER A 471 12.27 22.53 -4.24
N GLY A 472 12.08 21.93 -5.43
CA GLY A 472 13.16 21.60 -6.36
C GLY A 472 14.05 20.43 -5.92
N PHE A 473 13.53 19.52 -5.07
CA PHE A 473 14.30 18.57 -4.26
C PHE A 473 15.29 19.31 -3.35
N PRO A 474 14.94 19.55 -2.07
CA PRO A 474 15.69 20.45 -1.21
C PRO A 474 17.20 20.18 -1.22
N THR A 475 17.94 21.22 -1.59
CA THR A 475 19.40 21.30 -1.57
C THR A 475 19.86 21.58 -0.15
N SER A 476 19.79 20.59 0.75
CA SER A 476 20.59 20.64 1.98
C SER A 476 22.03 20.26 1.62
N THR A 477 22.84 21.26 1.24
CA THR A 477 24.33 21.25 1.13
C THR A 477 25.03 20.13 0.33
N MET A 478 24.34 19.13 -0.19
CA MET A 478 24.86 18.06 -1.04
C MET A 478 24.24 18.21 -2.43
N ALA A 479 25.09 18.49 -3.43
CA ALA A 479 24.86 18.56 -4.88
C ALA A 479 23.40 18.48 -5.38
N LYS A 480 22.95 19.51 -6.14
CA LYS A 480 21.68 19.51 -6.89
C LYS A 480 21.34 18.10 -7.36
N ALA A 481 20.27 17.52 -6.84
CA ALA A 481 19.79 16.20 -7.24
C ALA A 481 19.18 16.30 -8.64
N ASN A 482 20.04 16.52 -9.64
CA ASN A 482 19.66 16.51 -11.03
C ASN A 482 19.54 15.06 -11.47
N PHE A 483 18.48 14.76 -12.22
CA PHE A 483 18.42 13.48 -12.89
C PHE A 483 19.55 13.41 -13.92
N LYS A 484 20.02 12.20 -14.19
CA LYS A 484 20.86 12.01 -15.36
C LYS A 484 20.03 12.32 -16.60
N ALA A 485 20.60 13.11 -17.52
CA ALA A 485 20.00 13.34 -18.82
C ALA A 485 19.63 12.00 -19.48
N TYR A 486 18.37 11.88 -19.89
CA TYR A 486 17.90 10.71 -20.61
C TYR A 486 18.53 10.67 -22.00
N LYS A 487 18.92 9.48 -22.45
CA LYS A 487 19.54 9.27 -23.75
C LYS A 487 18.73 8.29 -24.59
N HIS A 488 18.38 8.70 -25.80
CA HIS A 488 17.85 7.83 -26.84
C HIS A 488 18.81 7.87 -28.02
N ASN A 489 19.24 6.71 -28.53
CA ASN A 489 20.25 6.59 -29.59
C ASN A 489 21.51 7.43 -29.31
N LYS A 490 22.04 7.32 -28.08
CA LYS A 490 23.22 8.06 -27.56
C LYS A 490 23.05 9.59 -27.47
N ARG A 491 21.95 10.17 -27.94
CA ARG A 491 21.67 11.62 -27.88
C ARG A 491 20.84 11.96 -26.65
N LYS A 492 21.14 13.09 -26.00
CA LYS A 492 20.36 13.60 -24.87
C LYS A 492 19.01 14.11 -25.38
N GLN A 493 17.92 13.71 -24.74
CA GLN A 493 16.56 14.05 -25.15
C GLN A 493 15.72 14.52 -23.97
N PHE A 494 14.59 15.18 -24.27
CA PHE A 494 13.54 15.34 -23.27
C PHE A 494 12.96 13.98 -22.90
N CYS A 495 12.56 13.83 -21.64
CA CYS A 495 12.03 12.57 -21.13
C CYS A 495 10.85 12.80 -20.21
N GLU A 496 9.76 12.08 -20.42
CA GLU A 496 8.56 12.04 -19.59
C GLU A 496 8.45 10.67 -18.91
N PHE A 497 8.13 10.67 -17.62
CA PHE A 497 7.87 9.44 -16.88
C PHE A 497 6.98 9.70 -15.66
N VAL A 498 6.40 8.63 -15.13
CA VAL A 498 5.65 8.65 -13.88
C VAL A 498 6.53 8.16 -12.73
N LEU A 499 6.64 9.00 -11.70
CA LEU A 499 7.27 8.66 -10.43
C LEU A 499 6.17 8.25 -9.43
N PRO A 500 6.13 6.98 -8.99
CA PRO A 500 5.24 6.55 -7.91
C PRO A 500 5.82 6.89 -6.53
N LEU A 501 4.99 7.44 -5.66
CA LEU A 501 5.28 7.73 -4.25
C LEU A 501 4.30 6.93 -3.39
N ASP A 502 4.81 5.95 -2.66
CA ASP A 502 4.05 5.06 -1.78
C ASP A 502 4.09 5.58 -0.34
N PHE A 503 2.91 5.93 0.18
CA PHE A 503 2.71 6.30 1.57
C PHE A 503 2.09 5.10 2.28
N SER A 504 2.81 4.57 3.25
CA SER A 504 2.39 3.42 4.05
C SER A 504 2.38 3.80 5.52
N ILE A 505 1.31 3.45 6.23
CA ILE A 505 1.19 3.67 7.67
C ILE A 505 1.37 2.33 8.37
N ILE A 506 2.34 2.25 9.26
CA ILE A 506 2.57 1.06 10.10
C ILE A 506 2.18 1.41 11.53
N ARG A 507 1.31 0.58 12.09
CA ARG A 507 0.94 0.59 13.50
C ARG A 507 1.18 -0.80 14.05
N PHE A 508 1.50 -0.94 15.33
CA PHE A 508 1.80 -2.28 15.85
C PHE A 508 0.64 -3.27 15.69
N TYR A 509 -0.59 -2.77 15.64
CA TYR A 509 -1.80 -3.58 15.52
C TYR A 509 -2.39 -3.62 14.10
N ARG A 510 -1.83 -2.86 13.14
CA ARG A 510 -2.33 -2.76 11.77
C ARG A 510 -1.19 -2.64 10.77
N GLN A 511 -1.17 -3.55 9.80
CA GLN A 511 -0.25 -3.52 8.67
C GLN A 511 -0.82 -2.68 7.50
N PRO A 512 0.03 -2.16 6.61
CA PRO A 512 -0.41 -1.47 5.40
C PRO A 512 -1.32 -2.31 4.49
N VAL A 513 -2.14 -1.68 3.65
CA VAL A 513 -3.02 -2.41 2.69
C VAL A 513 -2.20 -3.13 1.61
N ASN A 514 -1.14 -2.48 1.12
CA ASN A 514 -0.26 -3.03 0.08
C ASN A 514 0.81 -3.99 0.65
N TYR A 515 0.54 -4.57 1.82
CA TYR A 515 1.49 -5.41 2.53
C TYR A 515 1.64 -6.78 1.89
N ASN A 516 2.72 -6.95 1.13
CA ASN A 516 3.12 -8.23 0.58
C ASN A 516 3.99 -8.96 1.62
N HIS A 517 3.40 -9.93 2.33
CA HIS A 517 4.02 -10.64 3.47
C HIS A 517 5.43 -11.20 3.20
N PHE A 518 5.79 -11.49 1.94
CA PHE A 518 7.11 -12.01 1.57
C PHE A 518 8.28 -11.05 1.82
N ASN A 519 8.05 -9.74 1.93
CA ASN A 519 9.13 -8.77 2.20
C ASN A 519 9.37 -8.48 3.70
N HIS A 520 8.65 -9.16 4.61
CA HIS A 520 8.70 -8.91 6.06
C HIS A 520 10.10 -9.10 6.66
N TRP A 521 10.85 -10.14 6.28
CA TRP A 521 12.20 -10.35 6.81
C TRP A 521 13.13 -9.18 6.47
N ASN A 522 13.12 -8.70 5.23
CA ASN A 522 13.96 -7.58 4.82
C ASN A 522 13.48 -6.24 5.39
N HIS A 523 12.17 -6.02 5.55
CA HIS A 523 11.64 -4.78 6.13
C HIS A 523 11.88 -4.65 7.63
N LEU A 524 11.77 -5.74 8.40
CA LEU A 524 12.04 -5.70 9.84
C LEU A 524 13.55 -5.59 10.13
N HIS A 525 14.40 -6.22 9.32
CA HIS A 525 15.85 -5.98 9.36
C HIS A 525 16.21 -4.55 8.95
N ARG A 526 15.55 -4.01 7.93
CA ARG A 526 15.75 -2.61 7.51
C ARG A 526 15.22 -1.62 8.56
N TRP A 527 14.14 -1.95 9.27
CA TRP A 527 13.61 -1.16 10.40
C TRP A 527 14.62 -1.12 11.56
N ASN A 528 15.20 -2.26 11.92
CA ASN A 528 16.27 -2.30 12.91
C ASN A 528 17.48 -1.45 12.47
N TRP A 529 17.84 -1.50 11.19
CA TRP A 529 18.99 -0.76 10.66
C TRP A 529 18.75 0.75 10.57
N GLU A 530 17.61 1.20 10.03
CA GLU A 530 17.30 2.64 9.89
C GLU A 530 17.10 3.31 11.27
N GLN A 531 16.58 2.58 12.26
CA GLN A 531 16.47 3.08 13.64
C GLN A 531 17.82 3.13 14.35
N GLN A 532 18.73 2.16 14.14
CA GLN A 532 20.11 2.24 14.62
C GLN A 532 20.83 3.49 14.09
N GLN A 533 20.62 3.84 12.81
CA GLN A 533 21.21 5.04 12.22
C GLN A 533 20.65 6.33 12.82
N LEU A 534 19.34 6.41 13.06
CA LEU A 534 18.70 7.57 13.69
C LEU A 534 19.15 7.76 15.15
N GLN A 535 19.33 6.67 15.88
CA GLN A 535 19.81 6.71 17.27
C GLN A 535 21.30 7.08 17.34
N MET A 536 22.14 6.52 16.47
CA MET A 536 23.54 6.97 16.32
C MET A 536 23.61 8.46 16.02
N HIS A 537 22.75 8.97 15.14
CA HIS A 537 22.74 10.39 14.81
C HIS A 537 22.34 11.27 16.00
N LYS A 538 21.30 10.89 16.76
CA LYS A 538 20.89 11.59 17.99
C LYS A 538 21.99 11.57 19.05
N HIS A 539 22.66 10.43 19.22
CA HIS A 539 23.78 10.29 20.15
C HIS A 539 24.95 11.18 19.74
N ILE A 540 25.36 11.16 18.46
CA ILE A 540 26.41 12.05 17.93
C ILE A 540 26.06 13.52 18.14
N GLN A 541 24.81 13.93 17.90
CA GLN A 541 24.38 15.31 18.14
C GLN A 541 24.44 15.68 19.64
N GLN A 542 24.07 14.78 20.54
CA GLN A 542 24.21 15.00 21.98
C GLN A 542 25.67 15.07 22.41
N THR A 543 26.52 14.18 21.90
CA THR A 543 27.96 14.20 22.16
C THR A 543 28.58 15.51 21.68
N ILE A 544 28.24 15.98 20.47
CA ILE A 544 28.71 17.26 19.94
C ILE A 544 28.23 18.44 20.80
N LYS A 545 26.99 18.43 21.30
CA LYS A 545 26.49 19.46 22.22
C LYS A 545 27.21 19.46 23.57
N ASN A 546 27.72 18.31 23.99
CA ASN A 546 28.43 18.13 25.26
C ASN A 546 29.96 18.28 25.11
N LEU A 547 30.48 18.44 23.89
CA LEU A 547 31.89 18.76 23.71
C LEU A 547 32.13 20.17 24.28
N PRO A 548 33.20 20.36 25.08
CA PRO A 548 33.59 21.69 25.49
C PRO A 548 33.84 22.55 24.24
N PRO A 549 33.49 23.85 24.27
CA PRO A 549 33.80 24.73 23.15
C PRO A 549 35.30 24.62 22.84
N PRO A 550 35.69 24.64 21.56
CA PRO A 550 37.09 24.56 21.19
C PRO A 550 37.85 25.63 21.96
N PRO A 551 39.03 25.31 22.52
CA PRO A 551 39.80 26.26 23.31
C PRO A 551 39.99 27.53 22.48
N THR A 552 39.57 28.66 23.04
CA THR A 552 39.74 29.96 22.39
C THR A 552 41.22 30.19 22.20
N VAL A 553 41.71 30.02 20.97
CA VAL A 553 43.09 30.37 20.63
C VAL A 553 43.18 31.88 20.74
N LYS A 554 43.62 32.36 21.90
CA LYS A 554 44.07 33.74 22.04
C LYS A 554 45.31 33.88 21.18
N PHE A 555 45.13 34.43 19.99
CA PHE A 555 46.24 34.96 19.22
C PHE A 555 46.84 36.12 20.04
N ASN A 556 47.94 35.85 20.75
CA ASN A 556 48.81 36.92 21.20
C ASN A 556 49.38 37.58 19.94
N ARG A 557 48.77 38.69 19.54
CA ARG A 557 49.41 39.66 18.66
C ARG A 557 50.44 40.41 19.50
N ASN A 558 51.63 39.83 19.62
CA ASN A 558 52.84 40.61 19.79
C ASN A 558 53.49 40.73 18.41
N PHE A 559 53.08 41.76 17.69
CA PHE A 559 53.87 42.54 16.75
C PHE A 559 53.39 43.99 16.84
#